data_AF-A0A7R9DLC8-F1
#
_entry.id   AF-A0A7R9DLC8-F1
#
_cell.length_a   1.000
_cell.length_b   1.000
_cell.length_c   1.000
_cell.angle_alpha   90.00
_cell.angle_beta   90.00
_cell.angle_gamma   90.00
#
_symmetry.space_group_name_H-M   'P 1'
#
loop_
_entity.id
_entity.type
_entity.pdbx_description
1 polymer ?
#
loop_
_entity_poly.entity_id
_entity_poly.type
_entity_poly.pdbx_seq_one_letter_code
_entity_poly.pdbx_strand_id
1 'polypeptide(L)' 'MGDDLLCWETNVECRAFVDPVLLNDERVLQNLLSSEDRYSPSSSYFTRFQTDLTPQMREIVTEWMLEDNVKLLDL' A
#
# COMPACT_ATOMS: atom_id res chain seq x y z
N MET A 1 17.09 -2.36 -31.70
CA MET A 1 16.61 -3.26 -30.63
C MET A 1 15.78 -2.36 -29.76
N GLY A 2 14.47 -2.31 -30.02
CA GLY A 2 13.58 -1.33 -29.42
C GLY A 2 13.14 -1.80 -28.05
N ASP A 3 13.40 -0.99 -27.03
CA ASP A 3 12.79 -1.17 -25.71
C ASP A 3 11.36 -0.65 -25.81
N ASP A 4 10.43 -1.55 -26.14
CA ASP A 4 9.01 -1.27 -26.04
C ASP A 4 8.67 -1.13 -24.54
N LEU A 5 8.57 0.12 -24.07
CA LEU A 5 7.93 0.42 -22.78
C LEU A 5 6.45 0.07 -22.94
N LEU A 6 6.07 -1.15 -22.55
CA LEU A 6 4.68 -1.57 -22.51
C LEU A 6 3.95 -0.78 -21.42
N CYS A 7 3.08 0.14 -21.82
CA CYS A 7 2.12 0.77 -20.91
C CYS A 7 1.18 -0.32 -20.38
N TRP A 8 1.29 -0.62 -19.08
CA TRP A 8 0.51 -1.68 -18.40
C TRP A 8 -0.94 -1.29 -18.11
N GLU A 9 -1.43 -0.18 -18.66
CA GLU A 9 -2.81 0.30 -18.58
C GLU A 9 -3.80 -0.57 -19.38
N THR A 10 -3.45 -1.84 -19.62
CA THR A 10 -4.41 -2.80 -20.18
C THR A 10 -5.27 -3.28 -19.01
N ASN A 11 -6.58 -3.34 -19.23
CA ASN A 11 -7.64 -3.77 -18.30
C ASN A 11 -7.56 -5.27 -17.95
N VAL A 12 -6.33 -5.74 -17.67
CA VAL A 12 -5.96 -7.10 -17.32
C VAL A 12 -5.43 -7.01 -15.90
N GLU A 13 -5.98 -7.81 -14.98
CA GLU A 13 -5.47 -7.91 -13.61
C GLU A 13 -3.94 -7.96 -13.62
N CYS A 14 -3.30 -6.91 -13.09
CA CYS A 14 -1.84 -6.83 -13.05
C CYS A 14 -1.32 -7.85 -12.05
N ARG A 15 -0.99 -9.05 -12.55
CA ARG A 15 -0.42 -10.13 -11.76
C ARG A 15 1.10 -10.03 -11.79
N ALA A 16 1.70 -9.85 -10.63
CA ALA A 16 3.14 -9.87 -10.49
C ALA A 16 3.69 -11.28 -10.81
N PHE A 17 4.84 -11.33 -11.48
CA PHE A 17 5.60 -12.56 -11.67
C PHE A 17 6.36 -12.94 -10.39
N VAL A 18 6.76 -14.22 -10.29
CA VAL A 18 7.60 -14.69 -9.18
C VAL A 18 8.99 -14.06 -9.31
N ASP A 19 9.34 -13.19 -8.37
CA ASP A 19 10.67 -12.59 -8.27
C ASP A 19 11.52 -13.31 -7.21
N PRO A 20 12.56 -14.07 -7.62
CA PRO A 20 13.45 -14.76 -6.69
C PRO A 20 14.22 -13.84 -5.74
N VAL A 21 14.46 -12.58 -6.12
CA VAL A 21 15.14 -11.60 -5.26
C VAL A 21 14.20 -11.18 -4.14
N LEU A 22 12.93 -10.93 -4.45
CA LEU A 22 11.93 -10.58 -3.45
C LEU A 22 11.67 -11.73 -2.46
N LEU A 23 11.73 -12.98 -2.93
CA LEU A 23 11.34 -14.15 -2.13
C LEU A 23 12.50 -14.86 -1.40
N ASN A 24 13.70 -14.87 -1.97
CA ASN A 24 14.82 -15.66 -1.42
C ASN A 24 15.90 -14.80 -0.73
N ASP A 25 15.87 -13.48 -0.91
CA ASP A 25 16.80 -12.59 -0.22
C ASP A 25 16.29 -12.25 1.17
N GLU A 26 16.95 -12.80 2.20
CA GLU A 26 16.59 -12.58 3.60
C GLU A 26 16.54 -11.10 3.98
N ARG A 27 17.34 -10.25 3.31
CA ARG A 27 17.36 -8.80 3.56
C ARG A 27 16.01 -8.16 3.28
N VAL A 28 15.22 -8.70 2.35
CA VAL A 28 13.86 -8.21 2.06
C VAL A 28 12.99 -8.35 3.28
N LEU A 29 12.94 -9.55 3.87
CA LEU A 29 12.17 -9.80 5.09
C LEU A 29 12.69 -8.95 6.26
N GLN A 30 14.00 -8.86 6.45
CA GLN A 30 14.60 -8.05 7.51
C GLN A 30 14.26 -6.56 7.38
N ASN A 31 14.26 -6.03 6.15
CA ASN A 31 13.87 -4.65 5.87
C ASN A 31 12.37 -4.42 6.11
N LEU A 32 11.52 -5.38 5.75
CA LEU A 32 10.07 -5.31 6.02
C LEU A 32 9.79 -5.25 7.53
N LEU A 33 10.39 -6.16 8.31
CA LEU A 33 10.25 -6.17 9.77
C LEU A 33 10.79 -4.88 10.42
N SER A 34 11.94 -4.40 9.95
CA SER A 34 12.52 -3.14 10.44
C SER A 34 11.64 -1.92 10.12
N SER A 35 10.91 -1.97 8.99
CA SER A 35 9.99 -0.90 8.59
C SER A 35 8.69 -0.96 9.38
N GLU A 36 8.17 -2.15 9.63
CA GLU A 36 6.97 -2.36 10.44
C GLU A 36 7.11 -1.74 11.83
N ASP A 37 8.23 -2.03 12.52
CA ASP A 37 8.52 -1.47 13.84
C ASP A 37 8.55 0.07 13.83
N ARG A 38 9.08 0.67 12.76
CA ARG A 38 9.18 2.13 12.61
C ARG A 38 7.85 2.81 12.33
N TYR A 39 6.98 2.19 11.54
CA TYR A 39 5.78 2.84 11.00
C TYR A 39 4.48 2.36 11.64
N SER A 40 4.54 1.49 12.64
CA SER A 40 3.37 1.09 13.40
C SER A 40 2.75 2.29 14.14
N PRO A 41 1.46 2.59 13.91
CA PRO A 41 0.81 3.71 14.57
C PRO A 41 0.68 3.46 16.09
N SER A 42 1.14 4.42 16.89
CA SER A 42 0.97 4.36 18.35
C SER A 42 -0.51 4.40 18.74
N SER A 43 -0.89 3.70 19.82
CA SER A 43 -2.23 3.82 20.42
C SER A 43 -2.57 5.26 20.85
N SER A 44 -1.55 6.08 21.11
CA SER A 44 -1.68 7.50 21.47
C SER A 44 -1.72 8.45 20.27
N TYR A 45 -1.78 7.93 19.05
CA TYR A 45 -1.61 8.74 17.84
C TYR A 45 -2.65 9.87 17.71
N PHE A 46 -3.93 9.57 17.95
CA PHE A 46 -5.02 10.56 17.92
C PHE A 46 -5.13 11.41 19.18
N THR A 47 -4.40 11.06 20.24
CA THR A 47 -4.40 11.85 21.49
C THR A 47 -3.17 12.76 21.59
N ARG A 48 -2.10 12.48 20.84
CA ARG A 48 -0.82 13.18 20.95
C ARG A 48 -0.32 13.83 19.67
N PHE A 49 -0.56 13.23 18.50
CA PHE A 49 0.05 13.67 17.24
C PHE A 49 -0.97 14.24 16.26
N GLN A 50 -2.14 13.62 16.12
CA GLN A 50 -3.25 14.11 15.29
C GLN A 50 -4.47 14.41 16.17
N THR A 51 -4.37 15.46 16.99
CA THR A 51 -5.43 15.85 17.95
C THR A 51 -6.68 16.42 17.29
N ASP A 52 -6.53 16.99 16.09
CA ASP A 52 -7.63 17.62 15.35
C ASP A 52 -8.45 16.59 14.55
N LEU A 53 -8.00 15.33 14.52
CA LEU A 53 -8.65 14.23 13.82
C LEU A 53 -9.16 13.21 14.83
N THR A 54 -10.43 12.81 14.68
CA THR A 54 -10.97 11.68 15.42
C THR A 54 -10.79 10.38 14.61
N PRO A 55 -10.77 9.21 15.27
CA PRO A 55 -10.79 7.93 14.57
C PRO A 55 -11.92 7.81 13.53
N GLN A 56 -13.11 8.33 13.84
CA GLN A 56 -14.27 8.33 12.94
C GLN A 56 -14.06 9.19 11.70
N MET A 57 -13.36 10.33 11.82
CA MET A 57 -13.02 11.15 10.66
C MET A 57 -12.07 10.41 9.70
N ARG A 58 -11.16 9.59 10.24
CA ARG A 58 -10.28 8.76 9.43
C ARG A 58 -11.07 7.64 8.72
N GLU A 59 -11.98 6.99 9.44
CA GLU A 59 -12.82 5.89 8.91
C GLU A 59 -13.53 6.30 7.61
N ILE A 60 -14.21 7.46 7.63
CA ILE A 60 -14.92 7.99 6.45
C ILE A 60 -13.98 8.12 5.24
N VAL A 61 -12.81 8.73 5.43
CA VAL A 61 -11.86 8.93 4.32
C VAL A 61 -11.33 7.59 3.81
N THR A 62 -11.06 6.63 4.71
CA THR A 62 -10.58 5.30 4.31
C THR A 62 -11.64 4.49 3.56
N GLU A 63 -12.92 4.62 3.93
CA GLU A 63 -14.03 4.01 3.21
C GLU A 63 -14.14 4.60 1.80
N TRP A 64 -14.08 5.93 1.66
CA TRP A 64 -14.13 6.59 0.37
C TRP A 64 -12.97 6.19 -0.54
N MET A 65 -11.76 6.16 0.02
CA MET A 65 -10.58 5.68 -0.71
C MET A 65 -10.78 4.22 -1.15
N LEU A 66 -11.30 3.34 -0.30
CA LEU A 66 -11.55 1.95 -0.64
C LEU A 66 -12.58 1.83 -1.78
N GLU A 67 -13.72 2.49 -1.65
CA GLU A 67 -14.78 2.49 -2.66
C GLU A 67 -14.27 2.96 -4.03
N ASP A 68 -13.51 4.05 -4.07
CA ASP A 68 -13.00 4.60 -5.32
C ASP A 68 -11.91 3.72 -5.94
N ASN A 69 -11.03 3.11 -5.13
CA ASN A 69 -10.06 2.14 -5.63
C ASN A 69 -10.74 0.90 -6.22
N VAL A 70 -11.85 0.44 -5.63
CA VAL A 70 -12.65 -0.67 -6.17
C VAL A 70 -13.34 -0.26 -7.48
N LYS A 71 -13.95 0.94 -7.53
CA LYS A 71 -14.58 1.46 -8.77
C LYS A 71 -13.59 1.63 -9.92
N LEU A 72 -12.32 1.95 -9.63
CA LEU A 72 -11.26 2.02 -10.64
C LEU A 72 -10.85 0.65 -11.19
N LEU A 73 -11.11 -0.44 -10.47
CA LEU A 73 -10.90 -1.81 -10.95
C LEU A 73 -12.10 -2.36 -11.74
N ASP A 74 -13.28 -1.76 -11.60
CA ASP A 74 -14.51 -2.14 -12.29
C ASP A 74 -14.76 -1.36 -13.62
N LEU A 75 -13.84 -0.49 -14.03
CA LEU A 75 -13.86 0.31 -15.28
C LEU A 75 -12.77 -0.14 -16.26
#